data_AF-A0A8J1TS65-F1
#
_entry.id   AF-A0A8J1TS65-F1
#
_cell.length_a   1.000
_cell.length_b   1.000
_cell.length_c   1.000
_cell.angle_alpha   90.00
_cell.angle_beta   90.00
_cell.angle_gamma   90.00
#
_symmetry.space_group_name_H-M   'P 1'
#
loop_
_entity.id
_entity.type
_entity.pdbx_description
1 polymer ?
#
loop_
_entity_poly.entity_id
_entity_poly.type
_entity_poly.pdbx_seq_one_letter_code
_entity_poly.pdbx_strand_id
1 'polypeptide(L)'
;MHMVLLYGEPGWSPFKCHHWVICWGIPEGRLTLRPYISWSPFKCHHWVICWGIPEGRLTLRPYISWSPFKCHHWVICWGIPEGRLTLRPYISWSPFKCHHWVICWGIPEGRLTLRPYISWSPFKCHHWVICWGIPEGRLTLRPYISWSPFKCHHWVICWGIPEGRFTLRPYISWSPFKCHHWVICWGIPKGRLTLRPYISWSPFKCHHWVICWGIPKGRLTLRPYISWSPFKCHHWVICWGI
;
A
#
# COMPACT_ATOMS: atom_id res chain seq x y z
N MET A 1 17.83 5.15 -21.14
CA MET A 1 16.68 5.38 -20.24
C MET A 1 15.46 4.86 -20.95
N HIS A 2 14.76 3.84 -20.43
CA HIS A 2 13.47 3.44 -20.99
C HIS A 2 12.38 4.12 -20.17
N MET A 3 11.80 5.17 -20.73
CA MET A 3 10.59 5.80 -20.21
C MET A 3 9.40 5.11 -20.83
N VAL A 4 8.47 4.64 -20.01
CA VAL A 4 7.25 3.98 -20.46
C VAL A 4 6.07 4.72 -19.86
N LEU A 5 5.21 5.25 -20.72
CA LEU A 5 3.91 5.79 -20.32
C LEU A 5 2.89 4.66 -20.43
N LEU A 6 2.28 4.27 -19.30
CA LEU A 6 1.20 3.29 -19.27
C LEU A 6 -0.12 4.06 -19.15
N TYR A 7 -0.72 4.40 -20.29
CA TYR A 7 -2.12 4.81 -20.32
C TYR A 7 -3.01 3.57 -20.22
N GLY A 8 -4.15 3.69 -19.54
CA GLY A 8 -5.01 2.60 -19.07
C GLY A 8 -5.70 1.77 -20.16
N GLU A 9 -4.92 1.19 -21.07
CA GLU A 9 -5.36 0.19 -22.02
C GLU A 9 -5.17 -1.22 -21.41
N PRO A 10 -6.11 -2.15 -21.67
CA PRO A 10 -5.88 -3.57 -21.41
C PRO A 10 -4.65 -4.03 -22.19
N GLY A 11 -3.61 -4.50 -21.49
CA GLY A 11 -2.34 -4.80 -22.13
C GLY A 11 -1.40 -5.63 -21.27
N TRP A 12 -0.61 -6.44 -21.98
CA TRP A 12 0.52 -7.20 -21.44
C TRP A 12 1.80 -6.45 -21.79
N SER A 13 2.46 -5.87 -20.79
CA SER A 13 3.67 -5.08 -21.05
C SER A 13 4.76 -5.45 -20.04
N PRO A 14 5.53 -6.52 -20.31
CA PRO A 14 6.69 -6.85 -19.50
C PRO A 14 7.87 -5.93 -19.82
N PHE A 15 8.42 -5.30 -18.80
CA PHE A 15 9.58 -4.41 -18.93
C PHE A 15 10.82 -5.06 -18.33
N LYS A 16 11.90 -5.09 -19.12
CA LYS A 16 13.23 -5.52 -18.68
C LYS A 16 14.24 -4.43 -19.01
N CYS A 17 15.01 -4.00 -18.03
CA CYS A 17 16.14 -3.09 -18.25
C CYS A 17 17.35 -3.41 -17.38
N HIS A 18 18.47 -2.77 -17.71
CA HIS A 18 19.63 -2.75 -16.83
C HIS A 18 19.56 -1.55 -15.87
N HIS A 19 19.39 -0.32 -16.38
CA HIS A 19 19.49 0.87 -15.53
C HIS A 19 18.16 1.35 -14.94
N TRP A 20 17.21 1.79 -15.75
CA TRP A 20 15.99 2.45 -15.24
C TRP A 20 14.74 1.98 -15.98
N VAL A 21 13.70 1.59 -15.25
CA VAL A 21 12.31 1.69 -15.72
C VAL A 21 11.66 2.85 -14.99
N ILE A 22 11.05 3.76 -15.76
CA ILE A 22 10.18 4.80 -15.22
C ILE A 22 8.80 4.65 -15.85
N CYS A 23 7.77 4.61 -15.00
CA CYS A 23 6.38 4.32 -15.35
C CYS A 23 5.48 5.41 -14.78
N TRP A 24 4.58 5.95 -15.61
CA TRP A 24 3.55 6.89 -15.16
C TRP A 24 2.17 6.41 -15.59
N GLY A 25 1.21 6.50 -14.67
CA GLY A 25 -0.21 6.39 -14.93
C GLY A 25 -0.90 7.63 -14.39
N ILE A 26 -1.10 8.64 -15.24
CA ILE A 26 -1.69 9.94 -14.88
C ILE A 26 -2.98 10.15 -15.69
N PRO A 27 -4.10 9.54 -15.29
CA PRO A 27 -5.40 9.89 -15.88
C PRO A 27 -5.92 11.19 -15.23
N GLU A 28 -5.96 12.27 -16.01
CA GLU A 28 -6.52 13.57 -15.59
C GLU A 28 -7.98 13.76 -16.02
N GLY A 29 -8.75 14.54 -15.27
CA GLY A 29 -10.07 15.02 -15.68
C GLY A 29 -11.25 14.12 -15.28
N ARG A 30 -12.27 14.02 -16.14
CA ARG A 30 -13.44 13.15 -15.90
C ARG A 30 -13.32 11.87 -16.71
N LEU A 31 -12.90 10.79 -16.06
CA LEU A 31 -12.64 9.52 -16.73
C LEU A 31 -13.50 8.41 -16.15
N THR A 32 -14.10 7.62 -17.05
CA THR A 32 -14.79 6.39 -16.70
C THR A 32 -14.13 5.25 -17.47
N LEU A 33 -13.34 4.42 -16.79
CA LEU A 33 -12.75 3.24 -17.43
C LEU A 33 -13.79 2.11 -17.46
N ARG A 34 -13.90 1.46 -18.62
CA ARG A 34 -14.64 0.19 -18.78
C ARG A 34 -13.92 -0.93 -18.02
N PRO A 35 -14.56 -2.09 -17.78
CA PRO A 35 -13.85 -3.19 -17.16
C PRO A 35 -12.63 -3.63 -17.98
N TYR A 36 -11.49 -3.87 -17.35
CA TYR A 36 -10.28 -4.33 -18.02
C TYR A 36 -9.36 -5.11 -17.06
N ILE A 37 -8.34 -5.78 -17.65
CA ILE A 37 -7.26 -6.44 -16.93
C ILE A 37 -5.95 -5.81 -17.41
N SER A 38 -5.06 -5.47 -16.48
CA SER A 38 -3.72 -4.95 -16.77
C SER A 38 -2.66 -5.87 -16.20
N TRP A 39 -1.64 -6.15 -17.01
CA TRP A 39 -0.50 -6.99 -16.63
C TRP A 39 0.81 -6.30 -17.01
N SER A 40 1.54 -5.82 -16.01
CA SER A 40 2.74 -5.00 -16.20
C SER A 40 3.86 -5.41 -15.25
N PRO A 41 4.59 -6.51 -15.53
CA PRO A 41 5.74 -6.87 -14.73
C PRO A 41 6.96 -6.02 -15.08
N PHE A 42 7.63 -5.53 -14.05
CA PHE A 42 8.81 -4.68 -14.17
C PHE A 42 10.04 -5.39 -13.60
N LYS A 43 11.09 -5.50 -14.41
CA LYS A 43 12.39 -6.04 -13.99
C LYS A 43 13.49 -5.07 -14.38
N CYS A 44 14.27 -4.59 -13.41
CA CYS A 44 15.49 -3.83 -13.71
C CYS A 44 16.67 -4.25 -12.84
N HIS A 45 17.91 -3.89 -13.20
CA HIS A 45 19.05 -4.07 -12.31
C HIS A 45 19.13 -2.91 -11.29
N HIS A 46 19.17 -1.64 -11.74
CA HIS A 46 19.33 -0.52 -10.79
C HIS A 46 18.02 0.03 -10.24
N TRP A 47 17.12 0.53 -11.09
CA TRP A 47 15.95 1.27 -10.61
C TRP A 47 14.67 0.89 -11.34
N VAL A 48 13.60 0.75 -10.55
CA VAL A 48 12.22 0.75 -11.04
C VAL A 48 11.47 1.83 -10.28
N ILE A 49 10.95 2.83 -11.00
CA ILE A 49 10.22 3.95 -10.44
C ILE A 49 8.86 4.01 -11.12
N CYS A 50 7.77 3.82 -10.39
CA CYS A 50 6.43 3.95 -10.96
C CYS A 50 5.55 4.90 -10.15
N TRP A 51 4.76 5.70 -10.86
CA TRP A 51 3.85 6.69 -10.33
C TRP A 51 2.44 6.45 -10.85
N GLY A 52 1.46 6.37 -9.95
CA GLY A 52 0.04 6.42 -10.28
C GLY A 52 -0.55 7.68 -9.66
N ILE A 53 -0.79 8.71 -10.48
CA ILE A 53 -1.32 10.01 -10.04
C ILE A 53 -2.63 10.29 -10.79
N PRO A 54 -3.72 9.58 -10.47
CA PRO A 54 -5.01 9.91 -11.03
C PRO A 54 -5.57 11.20 -10.41
N GLU A 55 -5.83 12.22 -11.22
CA GLU A 55 -6.38 13.50 -10.78
C GLU A 55 -7.81 13.72 -11.33
N GLY A 56 -8.70 14.28 -10.51
CA GLY A 56 -10.02 14.73 -10.95
C GLY A 56 -11.18 13.82 -10.53
N ARG A 57 -12.12 13.53 -11.44
CA ARG A 57 -13.27 12.65 -11.15
C ARG A 57 -13.16 11.35 -11.92
N LEU A 58 -12.77 10.30 -11.22
CA LEU A 58 -12.54 8.99 -11.81
C LEU A 58 -13.56 7.98 -11.33
N THR A 59 -14.15 7.25 -12.27
CA THR A 59 -14.96 6.06 -11.97
C THR A 59 -14.34 4.86 -12.66
N LEU A 60 -13.75 3.95 -11.90
CA LEU A 60 -13.26 2.68 -12.44
C LEU A 60 -14.37 1.63 -12.31
N ARG A 61 -14.77 1.03 -13.44
CA ARG A 61 -15.57 -0.21 -13.46
C ARG A 61 -14.66 -1.41 -13.08
N PRO A 62 -15.19 -2.64 -12.91
CA PRO A 62 -14.39 -3.75 -12.41
C PRO A 62 -13.03 -3.90 -13.09
N TYR A 63 -11.95 -3.88 -12.30
CA TYR A 63 -10.59 -3.80 -12.82
C TYR A 63 -9.68 -4.75 -12.06
N ILE A 64 -8.82 -5.48 -12.78
CA ILE A 64 -7.79 -6.34 -12.19
C ILE A 64 -6.42 -5.85 -12.66
N SER A 65 -5.53 -5.59 -11.72
CA SER A 65 -4.16 -5.15 -11.98
C SER A 65 -3.14 -6.15 -11.44
N TRP A 66 -2.14 -6.47 -12.24
CA TRP A 66 -1.03 -7.34 -11.85
C TRP A 66 0.30 -6.70 -12.26
N SER A 67 1.02 -6.18 -11.27
CA SER A 67 2.23 -5.38 -11.49
C SER A 67 3.35 -5.82 -10.55
N PRO A 68 4.04 -6.93 -10.81
CA PRO A 68 5.18 -7.34 -10.00
C PRO A 68 6.40 -6.48 -10.33
N PHE A 69 7.12 -6.07 -9.30
CA PHE A 69 8.33 -5.27 -9.41
C PHE A 69 9.52 -6.06 -8.90
N LYS A 70 10.56 -6.19 -9.73
CA LYS A 70 11.82 -6.85 -9.37
C LYS A 70 12.99 -5.95 -9.70
N CYS A 71 13.80 -5.61 -8.71
CA CYS A 71 15.03 -4.85 -8.92
C CYS A 71 16.21 -5.38 -8.10
N HIS A 72 17.46 -5.02 -8.45
CA HIS A 72 18.60 -5.27 -7.57
C HIS A 72 18.74 -4.11 -6.57
N HIS A 73 18.82 -2.85 -7.02
CA HIS A 73 19.04 -1.73 -6.08
C HIS A 73 17.76 -1.11 -5.53
N TRP A 74 16.88 -0.58 -6.38
CA TRP A 74 15.77 0.23 -5.89
C TRP A 74 14.46 -0.06 -6.61
N VAL A 75 13.40 -0.20 -5.84
CA VAL A 75 12.03 -0.10 -6.31
C VAL A 75 11.36 1.05 -5.57
N ILE A 76 10.84 2.03 -6.31
CA ILE A 76 10.11 3.17 -5.79
C ILE A 76 8.73 3.18 -6.46
N CYS A 77 7.66 3.14 -5.66
CA CYS A 77 6.30 3.18 -6.18
C CYS A 77 5.43 4.16 -5.41
N TRP A 78 4.77 5.05 -6.14
CA TRP A 78 3.96 6.13 -5.59
C TRP A 78 2.54 6.01 -6.12
N GLY A 79 1.56 6.05 -5.24
CA GLY A 79 0.14 6.13 -5.56
C GLY A 79 -0.47 7.35 -4.91
N ILE A 80 -0.71 8.41 -5.68
CA ILE A 80 -1.24 9.69 -5.21
C ILE A 80 -2.53 10.00 -5.99
N PRO A 81 -3.64 9.30 -5.70
CA PRO A 81 -4.91 9.65 -6.31
C PRO A 81 -5.48 10.91 -5.66
N GLU A 82 -5.74 11.95 -6.45
CA GLU A 82 -6.31 13.22 -5.99
C GLU A 82 -7.73 13.43 -6.55
N GLY A 83 -8.60 14.06 -5.74
CA GLY A 83 -9.94 14.48 -6.17
C GLY A 83 -11.05 13.51 -5.76
N ARG A 84 -11.96 13.16 -6.67
CA ARG A 84 -13.10 12.26 -6.40
C ARG A 84 -12.96 10.95 -7.16
N LEU A 85 -12.50 9.91 -6.47
CA LEU A 85 -12.34 8.58 -7.04
C LEU A 85 -13.47 7.66 -6.57
N THR A 86 -14.08 6.95 -7.51
CA THR A 86 -15.00 5.84 -7.24
C THR A 86 -14.48 4.57 -7.90
N LEU A 87 -13.98 3.61 -7.11
CA LEU A 87 -13.64 2.28 -7.62
C LEU A 87 -14.82 1.34 -7.42
N ARG A 88 -15.23 0.66 -8.49
CA ARG A 88 -16.09 -0.54 -8.46
C ARG A 88 -15.17 -1.79 -8.53
N PRO A 89 -15.66 -3.04 -8.35
CA PRO A 89 -14.86 -4.16 -7.87
C PRO A 89 -13.43 -4.21 -8.40
N TYR A 90 -12.44 -4.00 -7.54
CA TYR A 90 -11.06 -3.88 -7.95
C TYR A 90 -10.17 -4.88 -7.23
N ILE A 91 -9.30 -5.54 -7.99
CA ILE A 91 -8.29 -6.46 -7.47
C ILE A 91 -6.91 -5.98 -7.92
N SER A 92 -5.99 -5.81 -6.99
CA SER A 92 -4.61 -5.46 -7.28
C SER A 92 -3.65 -6.49 -6.73
N TRP A 93 -2.70 -6.88 -7.55
CA TRP A 93 -1.55 -7.66 -7.14
C TRP A 93 -0.25 -6.97 -7.52
N SER A 94 0.52 -6.55 -6.51
CA SER A 94 1.75 -5.79 -6.71
C SER A 94 2.85 -6.30 -5.79
N PRO A 95 3.49 -7.44 -6.10
CA PRO A 95 4.61 -7.93 -5.31
C PRO A 95 5.87 -7.13 -5.62
N PHE A 96 6.60 -6.76 -4.58
CA PHE A 96 7.85 -6.01 -4.68
C PHE A 96 9.02 -6.86 -4.21
N LYS A 97 10.04 -7.03 -5.05
CA LYS A 97 11.26 -7.75 -4.73
C LYS A 97 12.49 -6.91 -5.05
N CYS A 98 13.30 -6.60 -4.06
CA CYS A 98 14.56 -5.89 -4.24
C CYS A 98 15.72 -6.51 -3.44
N HIS A 99 16.97 -6.19 -3.77
CA HIS A 99 18.10 -6.48 -2.88
C HIS A 99 18.29 -5.32 -1.89
N HIS A 100 18.42 -4.07 -2.35
CA HIS A 100 18.71 -2.97 -1.42
C HIS A 100 17.47 -2.29 -0.86
N TRP A 101 16.61 -1.70 -1.69
CA TRP A 101 15.55 -0.84 -1.19
C TRP A 101 14.22 -1.05 -1.92
N VAL A 102 13.16 -1.14 -1.14
CA VAL A 102 11.79 -0.95 -1.62
C VAL A 102 11.17 0.21 -0.87
N ILE A 103 10.73 1.23 -1.61
CA ILE A 103 10.02 2.39 -1.08
C ILE A 103 8.65 2.45 -1.74
N CYS A 104 7.58 2.42 -0.96
CA CYS A 104 6.22 2.51 -1.48
C CYS A 104 5.39 3.53 -0.69
N TRP A 105 4.85 4.51 -1.40
CA TRP A 105 4.02 5.57 -0.82
C TRP A 105 2.61 5.52 -1.40
N GLY A 106 1.62 5.59 -0.52
CA GLY A 106 0.22 5.78 -0.87
C GLY A 106 -0.33 7.03 -0.17
N ILE A 107 -0.54 8.10 -0.93
CA ILE A 107 -1.00 9.39 -0.41
C ILE A 107 -2.28 9.78 -1.16
N PRO A 108 -3.40 9.07 -0.94
CA PRO A 108 -4.65 9.45 -1.58
C PRO A 108 -5.25 10.70 -0.92
N GLU A 109 -5.58 11.71 -1.72
CA GLU A 109 -6.18 12.95 -1.26
C GLU A 109 -7.60 13.15 -1.80
N GLY A 110 -8.48 13.76 -1.00
CA GLY A 110 -9.81 14.16 -1.43
C GLY A 110 -10.92 13.20 -1.00
N ARG A 111 -11.84 12.84 -1.91
CA ARG A 111 -13.00 11.98 -1.63
C ARG A 111 -12.91 10.67 -2.38
N LEU A 112 -12.52 9.62 -1.66
CA LEU A 112 -12.42 8.28 -2.21
C LEU A 112 -13.60 7.41 -1.77
N THR A 113 -14.23 6.73 -2.72
CA THR A 113 -15.20 5.66 -2.46
C THR A 113 -14.77 4.38 -3.15
N LEU A 114 -14.31 3.39 -2.40
CA LEU A 114 -13.90 2.09 -2.98
C LEU A 114 -14.97 1.05 -2.71
N ARG A 115 -15.33 0.27 -3.73
CA ARG A 115 -16.34 -0.79 -3.63
C ARG A 115 -15.98 -2.03 -4.42
N PRO A 116 -16.29 -3.21 -3.86
CA PRO A 116 -15.32 -4.09 -3.20
C PRO A 116 -13.88 -3.93 -3.68
N TYR A 117 -12.92 -3.97 -2.78
CA TYR A 117 -11.50 -3.83 -3.15
C TYR A 117 -10.67 -4.91 -2.47
N ILE A 118 -9.81 -5.57 -3.24
CA ILE A 118 -8.82 -6.53 -2.73
C ILE A 118 -7.45 -6.06 -3.21
N SER A 119 -6.50 -5.90 -2.28
CA SER A 119 -5.09 -5.70 -2.63
C SER A 119 -4.23 -6.76 -1.98
N TRP A 120 -3.29 -7.27 -2.76
CA TRP A 120 -2.21 -8.08 -2.26
C TRP A 120 -0.86 -7.53 -2.74
N SER A 121 -0.05 -7.06 -1.79
CA SER A 121 1.20 -6.35 -2.04
C SER A 121 2.31 -6.90 -1.13
N PRO A 122 2.90 -8.06 -1.44
CA PRO A 122 4.00 -8.60 -0.64
C PRO A 122 5.31 -7.86 -0.93
N PHE A 123 6.05 -7.54 0.13
CA PHE A 123 7.34 -6.85 0.04
C PHE A 123 8.47 -7.78 0.48
N LYS A 124 9.48 -7.95 -0.37
CA LYS A 124 10.70 -8.72 -0.07
C LYS A 124 11.95 -7.92 -0.40
N CYS A 125 12.77 -7.62 0.59
CA CYS A 125 14.04 -6.94 0.40
C CYS A 125 15.18 -7.59 1.22
N HIS A 126 16.45 -7.35 0.86
CA HIS A 126 17.56 -7.69 1.75
C HIS A 126 17.79 -6.55 2.75
N HIS A 127 18.01 -5.31 2.30
CA HIS A 127 18.36 -4.23 3.24
C HIS A 127 17.14 -3.51 3.82
N TRP A 128 16.33 -2.83 3.00
CA TRP A 128 15.30 -1.93 3.51
C TRP A 128 13.97 -2.07 2.79
N VAL A 129 12.90 -2.07 3.56
CA VAL A 129 11.54 -1.82 3.07
C VAL A 129 10.98 -0.61 3.82
N ILE A 130 10.58 0.42 3.09
CA ILE A 130 9.90 1.60 3.63
C ILE A 130 8.53 1.70 2.96
N CYS A 131 7.47 1.72 3.76
CA CYS A 131 6.10 1.85 3.24
C CYS A 131 5.32 2.91 4.02
N TRP A 132 4.82 3.92 3.33
CA TRP A 132 4.02 4.99 3.93
C TRP A 132 2.62 5.02 3.35
N GLY A 133 1.62 5.14 4.22
CA GLY A 133 0.23 5.37 3.88
C GLY A 133 -0.29 6.62 4.58
N ILE A 134 -0.51 7.70 3.84
CA ILE A 134 -0.94 8.99 4.37
C ILE A 134 -2.20 9.42 3.61
N PRO A 135 -3.34 8.72 3.79
CA PRO A 135 -4.56 9.14 3.13
C PRO A 135 -5.10 10.40 3.80
N GLU A 136 -5.50 11.39 3.00
CA GLU A 136 -6.07 12.64 3.48
C GLU A 136 -7.50 12.87 2.94
N GLY A 137 -8.37 13.44 3.77
CA GLY A 137 -9.71 13.87 3.35
C GLY A 137 -10.84 12.92 3.78
N ARG A 138 -11.66 12.46 2.84
CA ARG A 138 -12.83 11.59 3.12
C ARG A 138 -12.73 10.26 2.37
N LEU A 139 -12.50 9.19 3.12
CA LEU A 139 -12.46 7.83 2.58
C LEU A 139 -13.69 7.03 3.00
N THR A 140 -14.34 6.38 2.03
CA THR A 140 -15.38 5.37 2.28
C THR A 140 -15.00 4.07 1.58
N LEU A 141 -14.68 3.02 2.35
CA LEU A 141 -14.35 1.68 1.80
C LEU A 141 -15.49 0.71 2.05
N ARG A 142 -15.95 -0.01 1.02
CA ARG A 142 -17.04 -1.00 1.16
C ARG A 142 -17.07 -2.16 0.16
N PRO A 143 -16.83 -3.43 0.55
CA PRO A 143 -15.84 -3.98 1.50
C PRO A 143 -14.39 -3.78 1.04
N TYR A 144 -13.42 -3.98 1.93
CA TYR A 144 -12.00 -3.92 1.58
C TYR A 144 -11.19 -5.02 2.27
N ILE A 145 -10.31 -5.68 1.51
CA ILE A 145 -9.36 -6.66 2.00
C ILE A 145 -7.96 -6.23 1.54
N SER A 146 -7.01 -6.17 2.47
CA SER A 146 -5.59 -5.96 2.15
C SER A 146 -4.74 -7.05 2.77
N TRP A 147 -3.80 -7.55 1.98
CA TRP A 147 -2.72 -8.40 2.44
C TRP A 147 -1.39 -7.78 2.03
N SER A 148 -0.55 -7.44 3.01
CA SER A 148 0.75 -6.79 2.77
C SER A 148 1.83 -7.43 3.65
N PRO A 149 2.32 -8.64 3.33
CA PRO A 149 3.40 -9.25 4.09
C PRO A 149 4.73 -8.58 3.80
N PHE A 150 5.52 -8.33 4.84
CA PHE A 150 6.84 -7.71 4.76
C PHE A 150 7.92 -8.70 5.17
N LYS A 151 8.91 -8.91 4.30
CA LYS A 151 10.10 -9.72 4.58
C LYS A 151 11.37 -8.94 4.26
N CYS A 152 12.18 -8.66 5.27
CA CYS A 152 13.46 -7.99 5.09
C CYS A 152 14.58 -8.65 5.91
N HIS A 153 15.86 -8.45 5.55
CA HIS A 153 16.96 -8.83 6.43
C HIS A 153 17.24 -7.70 7.43
N HIS A 154 17.49 -6.48 6.98
CA HIS A 154 17.89 -5.41 7.92
C HIS A 154 16.72 -4.64 8.49
N TRP A 155 15.94 -3.93 7.68
CA TRP A 155 14.96 -2.96 8.19
C TRP A 155 13.63 -3.03 7.46
N VAL A 156 12.55 -3.03 8.25
CA VAL A 156 11.22 -2.70 7.77
C VAL A 156 10.72 -1.48 8.52
N ILE A 157 10.36 -0.43 7.79
CA ILE A 157 9.77 0.79 8.32
C ILE A 157 8.40 0.97 7.66
N CYS A 158 7.35 1.06 8.47
CA CYS A 158 5.98 1.24 7.97
C CYS A 158 5.25 2.33 8.73
N TRP A 159 4.78 3.38 8.05
CA TRP A 159 4.03 4.47 8.66
C TRP A 159 2.63 4.59 8.06
N GLY A 160 1.64 4.73 8.93
CA GLY A 160 0.25 5.01 8.57
C GLY A 160 -0.24 6.25 9.30
N ILE A 161 -0.46 7.35 8.59
CA ILE A 161 -0.92 8.62 9.18
C ILE A 161 -2.18 9.09 8.42
N PRO A 162 -3.31 8.40 8.57
CA PRO A 162 -4.54 8.81 7.90
C PRO A 162 -5.12 10.06 8.57
N GLU A 163 -5.36 11.13 7.79
CA GLU A 163 -5.92 12.39 8.28
C GLU A 163 -7.31 12.68 7.68
N GLY A 164 -8.31 12.97 8.51
CA GLY A 164 -9.64 13.37 8.07
C GLY A 164 -10.78 12.47 8.53
N ARG A 165 -11.72 12.14 7.63
CA ARG A 165 -12.94 11.37 7.93
C ARG A 165 -12.98 10.04 7.18
N PHE A 166 -12.90 8.95 7.91
CA PHE A 166 -12.82 7.61 7.36
C PHE A 166 -14.04 6.78 7.76
N THR A 167 -14.67 6.12 6.79
CA THR A 167 -15.76 5.16 7.03
C THR A 167 -15.45 3.85 6.32
N LEU A 168 -15.07 2.81 7.06
CA LEU A 168 -14.69 1.51 6.48
C LEU A 168 -15.74 0.47 6.83
N ARG A 169 -16.31 -0.24 5.84
CA ARG A 169 -17.38 -1.22 6.05
C ARG A 169 -17.51 -2.33 5.00
N PRO A 170 -17.25 -3.61 5.31
CA PRO A 170 -16.25 -4.20 6.20
C PRO A 170 -14.81 -3.94 5.76
N TYR A 171 -13.84 -4.10 6.68
CA TYR A 171 -12.41 -4.02 6.38
C TYR A 171 -11.63 -5.14 7.05
N ILE A 172 -10.78 -5.82 6.27
CA ILE A 172 -9.83 -6.82 6.76
C ILE A 172 -8.43 -6.43 6.29
N SER A 173 -7.47 -6.37 7.21
CA SER A 173 -6.05 -6.18 6.89
C SER A 173 -5.22 -7.27 7.51
N TRP A 174 -4.31 -7.82 6.72
CA TRP A 174 -3.29 -8.74 7.19
C TRP A 174 -1.91 -8.25 6.75
N SER A 175 -1.04 -7.94 7.71
CA SER A 175 0.29 -7.37 7.44
C SER A 175 1.34 -8.03 8.32
N PRO A 176 1.75 -9.28 8.03
CA PRO A 176 2.79 -9.94 8.80
C PRO A 176 4.17 -9.34 8.50
N PHE A 177 4.96 -9.13 9.53
CA PHE A 177 6.31 -8.58 9.46
C PHE A 177 7.34 -9.65 9.83
N LYS A 178 8.32 -9.90 8.96
CA LYS A 178 9.48 -10.74 9.24
C LYS A 178 10.76 -9.99 8.92
N CYS A 179 11.55 -9.68 9.95
CA CYS A 179 12.85 -9.04 9.79
C CYS A 179 13.95 -9.76 10.58
N HIS A 180 15.22 -9.59 10.23
CA HIS A 180 16.31 -10.02 11.10
C HIS A 180 16.63 -8.91 12.10
N HIS A 181 16.92 -7.68 11.66
CA HIS A 181 17.36 -6.65 12.60
C HIS A 181 16.22 -5.80 13.17
N TRP A 182 15.51 -5.02 12.36
CA TRP A 182 14.61 -4.00 12.88
C TRP A 182 13.27 -3.97 12.16
N VAL A 183 12.20 -3.92 12.93
CA VAL A 183 10.88 -3.52 12.45
C VAL A 183 10.44 -2.28 13.21
N ILE A 184 10.16 -1.20 12.47
CA ILE A 184 9.61 0.05 13.01
C ILE A 184 8.25 0.27 12.37
N CYS A 185 7.20 0.40 13.19
CA CYS A 185 5.84 0.65 12.71
C CYS A 185 5.18 1.81 13.46
N TRP A 186 4.67 2.79 12.72
CA TRP A 186 3.92 3.92 13.28
C TRP A 186 2.51 4.01 12.70
N GLY A 187 1.52 4.22 13.57
CA GLY A 187 0.12 4.42 13.22
C GLY A 187 -0.47 5.60 13.97
N ILE A 188 -0.68 6.73 13.30
CA ILE A 188 -1.19 7.96 13.94
C ILE A 188 -2.41 8.45 13.16
N PRO A 189 -3.58 7.79 13.29
CA PRO A 189 -4.79 8.28 12.64
C PRO A 189 -5.26 9.57 13.31
N LYS A 190 -5.42 10.63 12.51
CA LYS A 190 -5.96 11.93 12.94
C LYS A 190 -7.38 12.15 12.40
N GLY A 191 -8.29 12.61 13.25
CA GLY A 191 -9.64 13.03 12.84
C GLY A 191 -10.75 12.09 13.28
N ARG A 192 -11.70 11.76 12.39
CA ARG A 192 -12.86 10.90 12.70
C ARG A 192 -12.79 9.58 11.94
N LEU A 193 -12.67 8.48 12.67
CA LEU A 193 -12.63 7.13 12.12
C LEU A 193 -13.89 6.35 12.54
N THR A 194 -14.66 5.86 11.57
CA THR A 194 -15.81 4.96 11.79
C THR A 194 -15.56 3.63 11.10
N LEU A 195 -15.36 2.56 11.87
CA LEU A 195 -15.05 1.22 11.36
C LEU A 195 -16.17 0.25 11.69
N ARG A 196 -16.74 -0.43 10.68
CA ARG A 196 -17.84 -1.39 10.88
C ARG A 196 -17.98 -2.48 9.80
N PRO A 197 -17.66 -3.76 10.05
CA PRO A 197 -16.68 -4.32 10.99
C PRO A 197 -15.22 -4.10 10.53
N TYR A 198 -14.27 -4.22 11.45
CA TYR A 198 -12.82 -4.14 11.17
C TYR A 198 -12.05 -5.26 11.85
N ILE A 199 -11.21 -5.95 11.06
CA ILE A 199 -10.27 -6.96 11.54
C ILE A 199 -8.88 -6.59 11.03
N SER A 200 -7.91 -6.53 11.94
CA SER A 200 -6.50 -6.37 11.61
C SER A 200 -5.68 -7.47 12.25
N TRP A 201 -4.80 -8.06 11.46
CA TRP A 201 -3.80 -9.00 11.95
C TRP A 201 -2.42 -8.58 11.48
N SER A 202 -1.48 -8.36 12.41
CA SER A 202 -0.13 -7.90 12.09
C SER A 202 0.90 -8.61 12.98
N PRO A 203 1.20 -9.90 12.75
CA PRO A 203 2.20 -10.60 13.52
C PRO A 203 3.61 -10.08 13.19
N PHE A 204 4.43 -9.90 14.21
CA PHE A 204 5.81 -9.43 14.10
C PHE A 204 6.79 -10.53 14.50
N LYS A 205 7.71 -10.87 13.59
CA LYS A 205 8.84 -11.75 13.86
C LYS A 205 10.15 -11.02 13.55
N CYS A 206 10.94 -10.74 14.58
CA CYS A 206 12.24 -10.08 14.44
C CYS A 206 13.33 -10.80 15.24
N HIS A 207 14.60 -10.73 14.85
CA HIS A 207 15.68 -11.21 15.72
C HIS A 207 16.03 -10.13 16.76
N HIS A 208 16.35 -8.90 16.33
CA HIS A 208 16.83 -7.89 17.27
C HIS A 208 15.72 -7.00 17.85
N TRP A 209 15.09 -6.14 17.05
CA TRP A 209 14.24 -5.08 17.59
C TRP A 209 12.91 -4.96 16.86
N VAL A 210 11.85 -4.80 17.64
CA VAL A 210 10.56 -4.30 17.16
C VAL A 210 10.21 -3.03 17.92
N ILE A 211 10.01 -1.94 17.20
CA ILE A 211 9.46 -0.70 17.73
C ILE A 211 8.12 -0.47 17.05
N CYS A 212 7.08 -0.32 17.86
CA CYS A 212 5.76 -0.06 17.31
C CYS A 212 5.01 1.00 18.12
N TRP A 213 4.30 1.89 17.44
CA TRP A 213 3.61 2.96 18.14
C TRP A 213 2.35 3.38 17.41
N GLY A 214 1.23 3.25 18.12
CA GLY A 214 -0.10 3.70 17.73
C GLY A 214 -0.55 4.84 18.63
N ILE A 215 -0.90 6.00 18.10
CA ILE A 215 -1.65 7.00 18.89
C ILE A 215 -2.75 7.57 18.01
N PRO A 216 -3.99 7.07 18.13
CA PRO A 216 -5.11 7.72 17.48
C PRO A 216 -5.36 9.09 18.13
N LYS A 217 -5.39 10.14 17.31
CA LYS A 217 -5.75 11.50 17.73
C LYS A 217 -7.10 11.86 17.12
N GLY A 218 -8.13 12.01 17.96
CA GLY A 218 -9.48 12.40 17.52
C GLY A 218 -10.55 11.38 17.89
N ARG A 219 -11.67 11.39 17.17
CA ARG A 219 -12.86 10.60 17.54
C ARG A 219 -12.88 9.26 16.80
N LEU A 220 -12.73 8.18 17.56
CA LEU A 220 -12.87 6.81 17.06
C LEU A 220 -14.27 6.26 17.33
N THR A 221 -14.84 5.55 16.37
CA THR A 221 -16.06 4.76 16.55
C THR A 221 -15.89 3.41 15.88
N LEU A 222 -15.70 2.37 16.68
CA LEU A 222 -15.30 1.03 16.25
C LEU A 222 -16.40 0.02 16.60
N ARG A 223 -17.05 -0.64 15.62
CA ARG A 223 -18.11 -1.64 15.88
C ARG A 223 -18.32 -2.67 14.75
N PRO A 224 -18.07 -3.97 14.97
CA PRO A 224 -17.09 -4.56 15.88
C PRO A 224 -15.65 -4.36 15.36
N TYR A 225 -14.67 -4.46 16.27
CA TYR A 225 -13.24 -4.26 15.99
C TYR A 225 -12.41 -5.35 16.66
N ILE A 226 -11.55 -5.99 15.87
CA ILE A 226 -10.55 -6.95 16.33
C ILE A 226 -9.21 -6.52 15.75
N SER A 227 -8.20 -6.37 16.61
CA SER A 227 -6.83 -6.16 16.19
C SER A 227 -5.94 -7.11 16.97
N TRP A 228 -5.08 -7.84 16.28
CA TRP A 228 -4.15 -8.77 16.91
C TRP A 228 -2.76 -8.63 16.27
N SER A 229 -1.75 -8.41 17.11
CA SER A 229 -0.39 -8.16 16.68
C SER A 229 0.59 -8.93 17.58
N PRO A 230 0.70 -10.26 17.44
CA PRO A 230 1.62 -11.04 18.26
C PRO A 230 3.07 -10.70 17.90
N PHE A 231 3.93 -10.58 18.92
CA PHE A 231 5.35 -10.30 18.75
C PHE A 231 6.18 -11.53 19.11
N LYS A 232 7.12 -11.89 18.23
CA LYS A 232 8.21 -12.84 18.50
C LYS A 232 9.53 -12.16 18.19
N CYS A 233 10.23 -11.72 19.23
CA CYS A 233 11.53 -11.08 19.12
C CYS A 233 12.53 -11.71 20.09
N HIS A 234 13.80 -11.84 19.68
CA HIS A 234 14.83 -12.42 20.57
C HIS A 234 15.41 -11.39 21.53
N HIS A 235 15.56 -10.12 21.12
CA HIS A 235 16.11 -9.10 22.03
C HIS A 235 15.02 -8.18 22.58
N TRP A 236 14.46 -7.26 21.80
CA TRP A 236 13.62 -6.18 22.35
C TRP A 236 12.35 -5.90 21.56
N VAL A 237 11.28 -5.63 22.30
CA VAL A 237 10.00 -5.11 21.79
C VAL A 237 9.63 -3.87 22.59
N ILE A 238 9.48 -2.73 21.92
CA ILE A 238 9.05 -1.47 22.52
C ILE A 238 7.80 -1.01 21.79
N CYS A 239 6.68 -0.99 22.50
CA CYS A 239 5.38 -0.89 21.85
C CYS A 239 4.41 -0.02 22.65
N TRP A 240 3.90 1.08 22.05
CA TRP A 240 3.09 2.11 22.72
C TRP A 240 1.75 2.33 22.01
N GLY A 241 0.64 2.33 22.76
CA GLY A 241 -0.70 2.73 22.29
C GLY A 241 -1.34 1.88 21.17
N ILE A 242 -1.11 0.57 21.18
CA ILE A 242 -1.59 -0.39 20.16
C ILE A 242 -2.97 -0.94 20.53
#